data_AF-A0A0H1B9G0-F1
#
_entry.id   AF-A0A0H1B9G0-F1
#
_cell.length_a   1.000
_cell.length_b   1.000
_cell.length_c   1.000
_cell.angle_alpha   90.00
_cell.angle_beta   90.00
_cell.angle_gamma   90.00
#
_symmetry.space_group_name_H-M   'P 1'
#
loop_
_entity.id
_entity.type
_entity.pdbx_description
1 polymer ?
#
loop_
_entity_poly.entity_id
_entity_poly.type
_entity_poly.pdbx_seq_one_letter_code
_entity_poly.pdbx_strand_id
1 'polypeptide(L)'
;MKLYIFTSLLAFVATVAFAGAGPEKAVLVSYPSDTPSSVIEDAIQAVKDAGGVVTHRFGKGFAANAPTVAFDKVSALSDKYRPWIEDDMMVTLDGKLTSSGDKL
;
A
#
# COMPACT_ATOMS: atom_id res chain seq x y z
N MET A 1 42.84 -6.32 18.03
CA MET A 1 41.64 -5.61 18.54
C MET A 1 41.00 -4.63 17.56
N LYS A 2 41.72 -4.04 16.59
CA LYS A 2 41.13 -3.06 15.64
C LYS A 2 40.14 -3.66 14.61
N LEU A 3 40.32 -4.91 14.18
CA LEU A 3 39.45 -5.53 13.16
C LEU A 3 38.07 -5.94 13.69
N TYR A 4 37.97 -6.36 14.96
CA TYR A 4 36.70 -6.81 15.55
C TYR A 4 35.65 -5.70 15.63
N ILE A 5 36.08 -4.45 15.84
CA ILE A 5 35.18 -3.28 15.87
C ILE A 5 34.56 -3.05 14.48
N PHE A 6 35.36 -3.16 13.42
CA PHE A 6 34.86 -3.03 12.04
C PHE A 6 33.90 -4.15 11.67
N THR A 7 34.17 -5.40 12.07
CA THR A 7 33.23 -6.52 11.83
C THR A 7 31.94 -6.36 12.63
N SER A 8 32.00 -5.92 13.89
CA SER A 8 30.79 -5.66 14.67
C SER A 8 29.98 -4.47 14.14
N LEU A 9 30.65 -3.42 13.66
CA LEU A 9 29.97 -2.25 13.08
C LEU A 9 29.29 -2.61 11.75
N LEU A 10 29.94 -3.41 10.91
CA LEU A 10 29.36 -3.89 9.65
C LEU A 10 28.17 -4.83 9.88
N ALA A 11 28.25 -5.71 10.89
CA ALA A 11 27.14 -6.56 11.29
C ALA A 11 25.94 -5.75 11.82
N PHE A 12 26.17 -4.63 12.52
CA PHE A 12 25.13 -3.73 13.00
C PHE A 12 24.50 -2.86 11.90
N VAL A 13 25.28 -2.47 10.88
CA VAL A 13 24.75 -1.73 9.71
C VAL A 13 23.91 -2.64 8.80
N ALA A 14 24.27 -3.92 8.70
CA ALA A 14 23.50 -4.87 7.90
C ALA A 14 22.09 -5.13 8.44
N THR A 15 21.87 -5.09 9.77
CA THR A 15 20.56 -5.33 10.37
C THR A 15 19.60 -4.14 10.20
N VAL A 16 20.09 -2.91 10.16
CA VAL A 16 19.26 -1.71 9.94
C VAL A 16 18.90 -1.50 8.46
N ALA A 17 19.73 -1.97 7.53
CA ALA A 17 19.49 -1.80 6.09
C ALA A 17 18.28 -2.60 5.56
N PHE A 18 17.95 -3.74 6.20
CA PHE A 18 16.83 -4.59 5.80
C PHE A 18 15.55 -4.39 6.64
N ALA A 19 15.55 -3.46 7.61
CA ALA A 19 14.38 -3.21 8.46
C ALA A 19 13.27 -2.38 7.78
N GLY A 20 13.49 -1.90 6.55
CA GLY A 20 12.65 -0.87 5.92
C GLY A 20 11.41 -1.36 5.19
N ALA A 21 11.36 -2.61 4.72
CA ALA A 21 10.22 -3.13 3.98
C ALA A 21 9.43 -4.12 4.86
N GLY A 22 8.48 -3.59 5.63
CA GLY A 22 7.44 -4.41 6.25
C GLY A 22 6.60 -5.15 5.18
N PRO A 23 5.77 -6.13 5.56
CA PRO A 23 4.94 -6.84 4.60
C PRO A 23 4.08 -5.86 3.80
N GLU A 24 4.20 -5.94 2.48
CA GLU A 24 3.38 -5.18 1.55
C GLU A 24 2.00 -5.81 1.39
N LYS A 25 1.01 -4.97 1.13
CA LYS A 25 -0.35 -5.38 0.77
C LYS A 25 -0.82 -4.60 -0.44
N ALA A 26 -1.62 -5.28 -1.27
CA ALA A 26 -2.48 -4.64 -2.26
C ALA A 26 -3.81 -4.30 -1.61
N VAL A 27 -4.25 -3.04 -1.72
CA VAL A 27 -5.49 -2.57 -1.10
C VAL A 27 -6.26 -1.62 -2.02
N LEU A 28 -7.57 -1.52 -1.77
CA LEU A 28 -8.42 -0.44 -2.23
C LEU A 28 -8.70 0.51 -1.06
N VAL A 29 -8.44 1.80 -1.28
CA VAL A 29 -8.72 2.88 -0.32
C VAL A 29 -9.88 3.71 -0.86
N SER A 30 -10.98 3.76 -0.12
CA SER A 30 -12.20 4.49 -0.50
C SER A 30 -12.58 5.50 0.58
N TYR A 31 -12.93 6.73 0.18
CA TYR A 31 -13.32 7.80 1.09
C TYR A 31 -14.81 8.16 0.96
N PRO A 32 -15.40 8.81 1.99
CA PRO A 32 -16.70 9.48 1.87
C PRO A 32 -16.77 10.41 0.66
N SER A 33 -17.94 10.51 0.03
CA SER A 33 -18.11 11.25 -1.24
C SER A 33 -17.82 12.75 -1.15
N ASP A 34 -18.00 13.34 0.04
CA ASP A 34 -17.75 14.74 0.35
C ASP A 34 -16.29 15.04 0.73
N THR A 35 -15.41 14.03 0.67
CA THR A 35 -13.99 14.18 1.02
C THR A 35 -13.30 15.14 0.04
N PRO A 36 -12.64 16.21 0.55
CA PRO A 36 -11.86 17.12 -0.27
C PRO A 36 -10.72 16.38 -0.97
N SER A 37 -10.43 16.76 -2.22
CA SER A 37 -9.36 16.12 -2.98
C SER A 37 -8.00 16.23 -2.31
N SER A 38 -7.74 17.30 -1.55
CA SER A 38 -6.49 17.48 -0.81
C SER A 38 -6.21 16.34 0.18
N VAL A 39 -7.23 15.85 0.89
CA VAL A 39 -7.08 14.74 1.84
C VAL A 39 -6.68 13.45 1.11
N ILE A 40 -7.25 13.23 -0.08
CA ILE A 40 -6.92 12.06 -0.91
C ILE A 40 -5.50 12.20 -1.48
N GLU A 41 -5.09 13.40 -1.89
CA GLU A 41 -3.72 13.65 -2.36
C GLU A 41 -2.69 13.46 -1.24
N ASP A 42 -2.98 13.92 -0.02
CA ASP A 42 -2.12 13.71 1.16
C ASP A 42 -1.97 12.21 1.48
N ALA A 43 -3.06 11.44 1.37
CA ALA A 43 -3.02 9.99 1.53
C ALA A 43 -2.18 9.29 0.45
N ILE A 44 -2.30 9.72 -0.80
CA ILE A 44 -1.49 9.19 -1.90
C ILE A 44 -0.02 9.55 -1.71
N GLN A 45 0.27 10.75 -1.20
CA GLN A 45 1.65 11.14 -0.89
C GLN A 45 2.21 10.30 0.26
N ALA A 46 1.44 10.06 1.31
CA ALA A 46 1.84 9.19 2.42
C ALA A 46 2.17 7.75 1.96
N VAL A 47 1.42 7.22 0.98
CA VAL A 47 1.73 5.93 0.34
C VAL A 47 3.05 5.97 -0.41
N LYS A 48 3.30 7.01 -1.23
CA LYS A 48 4.55 7.17 -1.98
C LYS A 48 5.77 7.37 -1.07
N ASP A 49 5.62 8.16 -0.01
CA ASP A 49 6.67 8.42 0.97
C ASP A 49 7.07 7.16 1.75
N ALA A 50 6.13 6.22 1.89
CA ALA A 50 6.37 4.89 2.46
C ALA A 50 6.97 3.89 1.44
N GLY A 51 7.31 4.33 0.23
CA GLY A 51 7.84 3.48 -0.83
C GLY A 51 6.78 2.67 -1.60
N GLY A 52 5.50 2.93 -1.35
CA GLY A 52 4.39 2.27 -2.05
C GLY A 52 4.10 2.86 -3.43
N VAL A 53 3.27 2.14 -4.18
CA VAL A 53 2.85 2.48 -5.54
C VAL A 53 1.33 2.53 -5.62
N VAL A 54 0.79 3.65 -6.08
CA VAL A 54 -0.63 3.77 -6.44
C VAL A 54 -0.83 3.19 -7.85
N THR A 55 -1.65 2.16 -7.96
CA THR A 55 -1.87 1.40 -9.21
C THR A 55 -3.03 1.97 -10.02
N HIS A 56 -4.05 2.50 -9.36
CA HIS A 56 -5.21 3.10 -10.01
C HIS A 56 -5.86 4.18 -9.14
N ARG A 57 -6.47 5.19 -9.75
CA ARG A 57 -7.27 6.22 -9.08
C ARG A 57 -8.69 6.16 -9.60
N PHE A 58 -9.68 6.24 -8.71
CA PHE A 58 -11.09 6.14 -9.06
C PHE A 58 -11.92 7.00 -8.12
N GLY A 59 -12.91 7.74 -8.65
CA GLY A 59 -13.86 8.50 -7.84
C GLY A 59 -13.22 9.24 -6.64
N LYS A 60 -13.58 8.82 -5.42
CA LYS A 60 -13.02 9.29 -4.14
C LYS A 60 -12.13 8.24 -3.49
N GLY A 61 -11.24 7.63 -4.26
CA GLY A 61 -10.40 6.55 -3.80
C GLY A 61 -9.26 6.20 -4.76
N PHE A 62 -8.47 5.22 -4.36
CA PHE A 62 -7.36 4.72 -5.15
C PHE A 62 -7.01 3.28 -4.73
N ALA A 63 -6.38 2.54 -5.64
CA ALA A 63 -5.78 1.24 -5.37
C ALA A 63 -4.27 1.41 -5.22
N ALA A 64 -3.64 0.67 -4.30
CA ALA A 64 -2.22 0.80 -4.03
C ALA A 64 -1.59 -0.50 -3.52
N ASN A 65 -0.30 -0.66 -3.80
CA ASN A 65 0.58 -1.65 -3.19
C ASN A 65 1.57 -0.92 -2.30
N ALA A 66 1.56 -1.19 -0.99
CA ALA A 66 2.49 -0.52 -0.07
C ALA A 66 2.73 -1.35 1.20
N PRO A 67 3.79 -1.04 1.98
CA PRO A 67 3.95 -1.57 3.33
C PRO A 67 2.73 -1.28 4.20
N THR A 68 2.31 -2.25 5.02
CA THR A 68 1.10 -2.12 5.89
C THR A 68 1.08 -0.82 6.71
N VAL A 69 2.25 -0.38 7.20
CA VAL A 69 2.42 0.86 7.97
C VAL A 69 2.04 2.14 7.21
N ALA A 70 2.02 2.10 5.86
CA ALA A 70 1.53 3.21 5.05
C ALA A 70 0.03 3.41 5.25
N PHE A 71 -0.74 2.33 5.37
CA PHE A 71 -2.18 2.37 5.51
C PHE A 71 -2.64 2.72 6.93
N ASP A 72 -1.83 2.41 7.95
CA ASP A 72 -2.01 2.94 9.31
C ASP A 72 -1.91 4.47 9.32
N LYS A 73 -0.90 5.02 8.63
CA LYS A 73 -0.73 6.48 8.48
C LYS A 73 -1.89 7.10 7.72
N VAL A 74 -2.30 6.49 6.60
CA VAL A 74 -3.44 6.96 5.79
C VAL A 74 -4.72 7.02 6.63
N SER A 75 -4.97 6.00 7.45
CA SER A 75 -6.14 5.95 8.34
C SER A 75 -6.12 7.04 9.43
N ALA A 76 -4.94 7.53 9.79
CA ALA A 76 -4.74 8.55 10.81
C ALA A 76 -4.71 9.99 10.27
N LEU A 77 -4.73 10.21 8.95
CA LEU A 77 -4.66 11.56 8.35
C LEU A 77 -5.90 12.42 8.64
N SER A 78 -7.07 11.80 8.86
CA SER A 78 -8.29 12.53 9.15
C SER A 78 -9.28 11.69 9.93
N ASP A 79 -9.72 12.18 11.09
CA ASP A 79 -10.84 11.60 11.83
C ASP A 79 -12.20 11.86 11.15
N LYS A 80 -12.30 12.99 10.44
CA LYS A 80 -13.53 13.42 9.75
C LYS A 80 -13.74 12.64 8.45
N TYR A 81 -12.68 12.48 7.67
CA TYR A 81 -12.70 11.82 6.37
C TYR A 81 -11.95 10.50 6.45
N ARG A 82 -12.39 9.60 7.34
CA ARG A 82 -11.75 8.30 7.49
C ARG A 82 -11.98 7.42 6.25
N PRO A 83 -10.92 6.81 5.69
CA PRO A 83 -11.07 5.88 4.58
C PRO A 83 -11.56 4.50 5.05
N TRP A 84 -12.23 3.79 4.15
CA TRP A 84 -12.33 2.33 4.17
C TRP A 84 -11.16 1.76 3.38
N ILE A 85 -10.40 0.85 4.01
CA ILE A 85 -9.25 0.19 3.39
C ILE A 85 -9.56 -1.31 3.35
N GLU A 86 -9.63 -1.85 2.14
CA GLU A 86 -9.97 -3.25 1.88
C GLU A 86 -8.79 -3.93 1.20
N ASP A 87 -8.44 -5.13 1.65
CA ASP A 87 -7.41 -5.95 0.98
C ASP A 87 -7.91 -6.32 -0.42
N ASP A 88 -7.06 -6.11 -1.43
CA ASP A 88 -7.37 -6.51 -2.81
C ASP A 88 -7.35 -8.03 -2.92
N MET A 89 -8.36 -8.59 -3.59
CA MET A 89 -8.58 -10.03 -3.65
C MET A 89 -8.73 -10.53 -5.07
N MET A 90 -8.12 -11.67 -5.34
CA MET A 90 -8.38 -12.41 -6.56
C MET A 90 -9.79 -13.00 -6.53
N VAL A 91 -10.57 -12.69 -7.56
CA VAL A 91 -11.86 -13.33 -7.80
C VAL A 91 -11.70 -14.45 -8.82
N THR A 92 -12.38 -15.57 -8.58
CA THR A 92 -12.42 -16.72 -9.49
C THR A 92 -13.84 -16.97 -9.96
N LEU A 93 -13.99 -17.45 -11.19
CA LEU A 93 -15.29 -17.89 -11.69
C LEU A 93 -15.69 -19.19 -11.00
N ASP A 94 -16.92 -19.24 -10.51
CA ASP A 94 -17.54 -20.48 -10.03
C ASP A 94 -18.47 -21.03 -11.11
N GLY A 95 -18.15 -22.22 -11.64
CA GLY A 95 -18.93 -22.90 -12.69
C GLY A 95 -18.15 -23.26 -13.96
N LYS A 96 -18.87 -23.82 -14.94
CA LYS A 96 -18.31 -24.21 -16.24
C LYS A 96 -18.37 -23.02 -17.21
N LEU A 97 -17.21 -22.57 -17.69
CA LEU A 97 -17.13 -21.65 -18.82
C LEU A 97 -17.84 -22.26 -20.03
N THR A 98 -19.06 -21.79 -20.33
CA THR A 98 -19.72 -22.11 -21.59
C THR A 98 -19.10 -21.21 -22.65
N SER A 99 -18.32 -21.80 -23.56
CA SER A 99 -17.76 -21.06 -24.70
C SER A 99 -18.91 -20.46 -25.51
N SER A 100 -19.10 -19.15 -25.39
CA SER A 100 -19.90 -18.39 -26.33
C SER A 100 -19.21 -17.06 -26.56
N GLY A 101 -18.38 -17.03 -27.60
CA GLY A 101 -17.89 -15.78 -28.19
C GLY A 101 -16.42 -15.78 -28.55
N ASP A 102 -16.04 -16.51 -29.60
CA ASP A 102 -15.02 -16.02 -30.52
C ASP A 102 -15.51 -14.67 -31.07
N LYS A 103 -15.10 -13.57 -30.46
CA LYS A 103 -15.02 -12.25 -31.09
C LYS A 103 -13.77 -11.55 -30.57
N LEU A 104 -12.65 -11.92 -31.20
CA LEU A 104 -11.47 -11.08 -31.35
C LEU A 104 -11.85 -9.74 -32.01
#